data_AF-A0A377LYU0-F1
#
_entry.id   AF-A0A377LYU0-F1
#
_cell.length_a   1.000
_cell.length_b   1.000
_cell.length_c   1.000
_cell.angle_alpha   90.00
_cell.angle_beta   90.00
_cell.angle_gamma   90.00
#
_symmetry.space_group_name_H-M   'P 1'
#
loop_
_entity.id
_entity.type
_entity.pdbx_description
1 polymer ?
#
loop_
_entity_poly.entity_id
_entity_poly.type
_entity_poly.pdbx_seq_one_letter_code
_entity_poly.pdbx_strand_id
1 'polypeptide(L)' 'MNIEEFLAPISPEKPCGDNLEYDADFQAMGQASRVKRNSSSATRSFPPSPLTGIR' A
#
# COMPACT_ATOMS: atom_id res chain seq x y z
N MET A 1 -10.87 -19.75 4.98
CA MET A 1 -10.87 -19.11 3.65
C MET A 1 -11.02 -20.22 2.63
N ASN A 2 -12.05 -20.16 1.79
CA ASN A 2 -12.26 -21.09 0.70
C ASN A 2 -11.63 -20.51 -0.57
N ILE A 3 -10.75 -21.25 -1.23
CA ILE A 3 -10.03 -20.73 -2.41
C ILE A 3 -10.96 -20.58 -3.62
N GLU A 4 -11.96 -21.45 -3.75
CA GLU A 4 -12.91 -21.44 -4.85
C GLU A 4 -13.72 -20.13 -4.92
N GLU A 5 -13.92 -19.48 -3.77
CA GLU A 5 -14.64 -18.19 -3.68
C GLU A 5 -13.83 -17.04 -4.29
N PHE A 6 -12.50 -17.04 -4.15
CA PHE A 6 -11.63 -16.01 -4.74
C PHE A 6 -11.41 -16.21 -6.25
N LEU A 7 -11.53 -17.45 -6.72
CA LEU A 7 -11.37 -17.80 -8.12
C LEU A 7 -12.68 -17.67 -8.90
N ALA A 8 -13.81 -17.51 -8.21
CA ALA A 8 -15.09 -17.29 -8.84
C ALA A 8 -15.12 -15.93 -9.56
N PRO A 9 -15.68 -15.87 -10.78
CA PRO A 9 -15.82 -14.59 -11.49
C PRO A 9 -16.76 -13.66 -10.72
N ILE A 10 -16.42 -12.37 -10.68
CA ILE A 10 -17.24 -11.35 -10.02
C ILE A 10 -18.60 -11.19 -10.72
N SER A 11 -18.63 -11.26 -12.05
CA SER A 11 -19.84 -11.28 -12.86
C SER A 11 -19.59 -11.95 -14.22
N PRO A 12 -20.62 -12.46 -14.92
CA PRO A 12 -20.45 -13.11 -16.23
C PRO A 12 -19.93 -12.16 -17.31
N GLU A 13 -20.33 -10.89 -17.26
CA GLU A 13 -19.99 -9.86 -18.25
C GLU A 13 -18.66 -9.18 -17.93
N LYS A 14 -18.32 -9.09 -16.63
CA LYS A 14 -17.09 -8.51 -16.12
C LYS A 14 -16.46 -9.43 -15.05
N PRO A 15 -15.79 -10.51 -15.47
CA PRO A 15 -15.23 -11.51 -14.55
C PRO A 15 -14.26 -10.93 -13.52
N CYS A 16 -13.56 -9.86 -13.87
CA CYS A 16 -12.59 -9.17 -13.00
C CYS A 16 -13.17 -7.95 -12.27
N GLY A 17 -14.46 -7.66 -12.40
CA GLY A 17 -15.09 -6.50 -11.77
C GLY A 17 -14.52 -5.15 -12.23
N ASP A 18 -14.75 -4.10 -11.44
CA ASP A 18 -14.30 -2.73 -11.71
C ASP A 18 -12.81 -2.52 -11.37
N ASN A 19 -12.19 -1.52 -12.00
CA ASN A 19 -10.86 -1.09 -11.62
C ASN A 19 -10.94 -0.28 -10.31
N LEU A 20 -10.33 -0.79 -9.24
CA LEU A 20 -10.34 -0.19 -7.90
C LEU A 20 -9.14 0.73 -7.61
N GLU A 21 -8.34 1.09 -8.61
CA GLU A 21 -7.12 1.92 -8.44
C GLU A 21 -7.36 3.22 -7.63
N TYR A 22 -8.55 3.81 -7.78
CA TYR A 22 -8.95 5.05 -7.11
C TYR A 22 -10.00 4.86 -6.02
N ASP A 23 -10.35 3.61 -5.71
CA ASP A 23 -11.30 3.32 -4.65
C ASP A 23 -10.69 3.64 -3.28
N ALA A 24 -11.47 4.30 -2.42
CA ALA A 24 -11.00 4.80 -1.14
C ALA A 24 -10.56 3.65 -0.22
N ASP A 25 -11.27 2.52 -0.26
CA ASP A 25 -10.98 1.36 0.57
C ASP A 25 -9.74 0.61 0.05
N PHE A 26 -9.58 0.49 -1.27
CA PHE A 26 -8.38 -0.07 -1.88
C PHE A 26 -7.13 0.75 -1.54
N GLN A 27 -7.22 2.08 -1.63
CA GLN A 27 -6.12 2.98 -1.23
C GLN A 27 -5.81 2.87 0.27
N ALA A 28 -6.83 2.84 1.13
CA ALA A 28 -6.67 2.69 2.57
C ALA A 28 -5.95 1.38 2.93
N MET A 29 -6.30 0.26 2.30
CA MET A 29 -5.60 -1.03 2.46
C MET A 29 -4.13 -0.92 2.03
N GLY A 30 -3.86 -0.29 0.88
CA GLY A 30 -2.50 -0.05 0.41
C GLY A 30 -1.66 0.76 1.40
N GLN A 31 -2.23 1.79 2.03
CA GLN A 31 -1.53 2.56 3.07
C GLN A 31 -1.29 1.73 4.34
N ALA A 32 -2.28 0.96 4.80
CA ALA A 32 -2.13 0.11 5.99
C ALA A 32 -1.01 -0.94 5.82
N SER A 33 -0.89 -1.55 4.63
CA SER A 33 0.20 -2.48 4.31
C SER A 33 1.57 -1.79 4.22
N ARG A 34 1.62 -0.53 3.81
CA ARG A 34 2.88 0.25 3.83
C ARG A 34 3.34 0.51 5.25
N VAL A 35 2.46 0.94 6.15
CA VAL A 35 2.81 1.25 7.55
C VAL A 35 3.43 0.05 8.28
N LYS A 36 2.98 -1.18 7.98
CA LYS A 36 3.52 -2.42 8.57
C LYS A 36 4.97 -2.73 8.17
N ARG A 37 5.46 -2.19 7.04
CA ARG A 37 6.85 -2.40 6.58
C ARG A 37 7.86 -1.49 7.29
N ASN A 38 7.36 -0.45 7.96
CA ASN A 38 8.18 0.58 8.60
C ASN A 38 8.42 0.26 10.08
N SER A 39 7.70 -0.71 10.66
CA SER A 39 7.81 -1.05 12.08
C SER A 39 8.91 -2.07 12.40
N SER A 40 9.75 -2.45 11.43
CA SER A 40 10.93 -3.32 11.66
C SER A 40 12.25 -2.76 11.16
N SER A 41 12.29 -1.53 10.60
CA SER A 41 13.56 -0.86 10.37
C SER A 41 13.87 0.01 11.58
N ALA A 42 14.53 -0.60 12.57
CA ALA A 42 15.25 0.10 13.60
C ALA A 42 15.95 1.33 12.99
N THR A 43 15.61 2.46 13.57
CA THR A 43 16.08 3.82 13.36
C THR A 43 17.51 3.89 12.82
N ARG A 44 17.67 4.09 11.51
CA ARG A 44 18.87 4.76 11.00
C ARG A 44 18.52 6.23 10.88
N SER A 45 18.53 6.89 12.03
CA SER A 45 18.60 8.33 12.16
C SER A 45 19.88 8.79 11.46
N PHE A 46 19.78 9.16 10.19
CA PHE A 46 20.76 10.05 9.60
C PHE A 46 20.49 11.43 10.22
N PRO A 47 21.44 12.02 10.97
CA PRO A 47 21.28 13.41 11.35
C PRO A 47 21.23 14.25 10.06
N PRO A 48 20.34 15.24 9.93
CA PRO A 48 20.45 16.19 8.84
C PRO A 48 21.79 16.93 9.04
N SER A 49 22.72 16.72 8.12
CA SER A 49 23.93 17.53 8.04
C SER A 49 23.52 18.99 7.80
N PRO A 50 23.97 19.96 8.61
CA PRO A 50 23.69 21.36 8.35
C PRO A 50 24.55 21.82 7.17
N LEU A 51 23.97 21.83 5.96
CA LEU A 51 24.50 22.61 4.86
C LEU A 51 24.03 24.05 5.04
N THR A 52 24.84 24.87 5.71
CA THR A 52 24.77 26.32 5.53
C THR A 52 26.18 26.87 5.56
N GLY A 53 26.77 26.92 4.38
CA GLY A 53 27.89 27.81 4.11
C GLY A 53 27.39 29.25 3.95
N ILE A 54 28.36 30.16 4.07
CA ILE A 54 28.38 31.53 3.55
C ILE A 54 27.64 32.58 4.38
N ARG A 55 28.34 33.13 5.37
CA ARG A 55 28.76 34.55 5.32
C ARG A 55 30.00 34.79 6.16
#